data_AF-A0A2M8P681-F1
#
_entry.id   AF-A0A2M8P681-F1
#
_cell.length_a   1.000
_cell.length_b   1.000
_cell.length_c   1.000
_cell.angle_alpha   90.00
_cell.angle_beta   90.00
_cell.angle_gamma   90.00
#
_symmetry.space_group_name_H-M   'P 1'
#
loop_
_entity.id
_entity.type
_entity.pdbx_description
1 polymer ?
#
loop_
_entity_poly.entity_id
_entity_poly.type
_entity_poly.pdbx_seq_one_letter_code
_entity_poly.pdbx_strand_id
1 'polypeptide(L)'
;APDSPQAAQALQTAAAAAKALNLLRHAKIGVIGEHPQGFEPCAYDAERLRAHFGVQVQPYALDAAFAAADAMPAERVTARYAALAQK
;
A
#
# COMPACT_ATOMS: atom_id res chain seq x y z
N ALA A 1 33.86 7.50 18.99
CA ALA A 1 33.98 8.89 18.56
C ALA A 1 32.89 9.19 17.53
N PRO A 2 32.41 10.43 17.39
CA PRO A 2 31.27 10.78 16.53
C PRO A 2 31.47 10.47 15.04
N ASP A 3 32.72 10.30 14.61
CA ASP A 3 33.21 9.93 13.28
C ASP A 3 33.43 8.41 13.11
N SER A 4 33.03 7.58 14.08
CA SER A 4 33.22 6.14 13.96
C SER A 4 32.27 5.49 12.93
N PRO A 5 32.68 4.39 12.28
CA PRO A 5 31.81 3.67 11.35
C PRO A 5 30.47 3.23 11.96
N GLN A 6 30.45 2.90 13.25
CA GLN A 6 29.24 2.52 13.98
C GLN A 6 28.28 3.71 14.12
N ALA A 7 28.80 4.91 14.39
CA ALA A 7 28.00 6.12 14.46
C ALA A 7 27.40 6.47 13.08
N ALA A 8 28.18 6.34 12.01
CA ALA A 8 27.71 6.51 10.64
C ALA A 8 26.60 5.51 10.28
N GLN A 9 26.77 4.24 10.63
CA GLN A 9 25.75 3.21 10.38
C GLN A 9 24.44 3.49 11.14
N ALA A 10 24.53 3.88 12.41
CA ALA A 10 23.35 4.22 13.21
C ALA A 10 22.57 5.39 12.61
N LEU A 11 23.27 6.43 12.13
CA LEU A 11 22.66 7.57 11.44
C LEU A 11 21.96 7.16 10.14
N GLN A 12 22.59 6.29 9.34
CA GLN A 12 21.99 5.79 8.11
C GLN A 12 20.71 4.98 8.38
N THR A 13 20.73 4.11 9.39
CA THR A 13 19.55 3.35 9.81
C THR A 13 18.43 4.27 10.29
N ALA A 14 18.75 5.28 11.11
CA ALA A 14 17.78 6.27 11.58
C ALA A 14 17.19 7.09 10.42
N ALA A 15 18.01 7.51 9.46
CA ALA A 15 17.56 8.24 8.28
C ALA A 15 16.63 7.39 7.40
N ALA A 16 16.96 6.11 7.19
CA ALA A 16 16.12 5.17 6.45
C ALA A 16 14.77 4.96 7.15
N ALA A 17 14.76 4.78 8.48
CA ALA A 17 13.53 4.65 9.26
C ALA A 17 12.66 5.92 9.19
N ALA A 18 13.28 7.11 9.34
CA ALA A 18 12.57 8.38 9.23
C ALA A 18 11.93 8.57 7.84
N LYS A 19 12.66 8.20 6.77
CA LYS A 19 12.13 8.21 5.41
C LYS A 19 10.92 7.29 5.28
N ALA A 20 10.99 6.06 5.79
CA ALA A 20 9.89 5.11 5.75
C ALA A 20 8.65 5.64 6.50
N LEU A 21 8.82 6.20 7.70
CA LEU A 21 7.73 6.79 8.47
C LEU A 21 7.08 7.97 7.75
N ASN A 22 7.85 8.81 7.07
CA ASN A 22 7.31 9.92 6.29
C ASN A 22 6.49 9.47 5.08
N LEU A 23 6.88 8.35 4.44
CA LEU A 23 6.09 7.74 3.38
C LEU A 23 4.78 7.16 3.92
N LEU A 24 4.84 6.44 5.04
CA LEU A 24 3.65 5.84 5.68
C LEU A 24 2.64 6.88 6.15
N ARG A 25 3.10 8.04 6.65
CA ARG A 25 2.25 9.12 7.17
C ARG A 25 1.19 9.62 6.18
N HIS A 26 1.45 9.46 4.89
CA HIS A 26 0.57 9.94 3.82
C HIS A 26 0.07 8.79 2.93
N ALA A 27 0.39 7.53 3.27
CA ALA A 27 0.00 6.38 2.48
C ALA A 27 -1.51 6.13 2.58
N LYS A 28 -2.11 5.81 1.43
CA LYS A 28 -3.51 5.39 1.32
C LYS A 28 -3.56 3.97 0.77
N ILE A 29 -4.26 3.09 1.47
CA ILE A 29 -4.44 1.69 1.07
C ILE A 29 -5.91 1.49 0.76
N GLY A 30 -6.21 1.13 -0.50
CA GLY A 30 -7.54 0.68 -0.89
C GLY A 30 -7.70 -0.81 -0.57
N VAL A 31 -8.72 -1.17 0.20
CA VAL A 31 -9.06 -2.58 0.51
C VAL A 31 -10.36 -2.91 -0.22
N ILE A 32 -10.35 -3.96 -1.02
CA ILE A 32 -11.53 -4.43 -1.77
C ILE A 32 -12.09 -5.66 -1.07
N GLY A 33 -13.36 -5.59 -0.67
CA GLY A 33 -14.02 -6.66 0.08
C GLY A 33 -13.52 -6.80 1.51
N GLU A 34 -13.85 -7.95 2.11
CA GLU A 34 -13.53 -8.27 3.51
C GLU A 34 -12.51 -9.41 3.58
N HIS A 35 -11.82 -9.51 4.72
CA HIS A 35 -10.94 -10.65 4.95
C HIS A 35 -11.75 -11.96 4.99
N PRO A 36 -11.22 -13.10 4.50
CA PRO A 36 -11.91 -14.37 4.59
C PRO A 36 -12.09 -14.80 6.05
N GLN A 37 -13.20 -15.48 6.37
CA GLN A 37 -13.35 -16.14 7.67
C GLN A 37 -12.29 -17.25 7.83
N GLY A 38 -11.73 -17.39 9.02
CA GLY A 38 -10.65 -18.33 9.32
C GLY A 38 -9.27 -17.90 8.83
N PHE A 39 -9.11 -16.63 8.43
CA PHE A 39 -7.84 -15.99 8.04
C PHE A 39 -7.53 -14.80 8.94
N GLU A 40 -7.52 -15.03 10.25
CA GLU A 40 -7.28 -14.03 11.29
C GLU A 40 -5.97 -13.23 11.13
N PRO A 41 -4.85 -13.79 10.61
CA PRO A 41 -3.64 -13.00 10.36
C PRO A 41 -3.81 -11.88 9.33
N CYS A 42 -4.85 -11.94 8.50
CA CYS A 42 -5.16 -10.92 7.51
C CYS A 42 -6.09 -9.82 8.05
N ALA A 43 -6.63 -9.98 9.26
CA ALA A 43 -7.39 -8.93 9.92
C ALA A 43 -6.46 -7.76 10.32
N TYR A 44 -6.99 -6.55 10.28
CA TYR A 44 -6.25 -5.34 10.62
C TYR A 44 -7.15 -4.34 11.35
N ASP A 45 -6.51 -3.36 11.99
CA ASP A 45 -7.19 -2.27 12.68
C ASP A 45 -6.79 -0.95 12.01
N ALA A 46 -7.72 -0.39 11.22
CA ALA A 46 -7.51 0.85 10.48
C ALA A 46 -7.19 2.04 11.39
N GLU A 47 -7.82 2.10 12.56
CA GLU A 47 -7.62 3.19 13.51
C GLU A 47 -6.24 3.13 14.16
N ARG A 48 -5.78 1.92 14.52
CA ARG A 48 -4.41 1.73 15.02
C ARG A 48 -3.36 2.03 13.95
N LEU A 49 -3.60 1.63 12.70
CA LEU A 49 -2.70 1.96 11.58
C LEU A 49 -2.58 3.47 11.37
N ARG A 50 -3.71 4.18 11.42
CA ARG A 50 -3.76 5.65 11.33
C ARG A 50 -3.07 6.32 12.52
N ALA A 51 -3.34 5.88 13.74
CA ALA A 51 -2.79 6.46 14.95
C ALA A 51 -1.27 6.26 15.05
N HIS A 52 -0.75 5.09 14.69
CA HIS A 52 0.67 4.78 14.81
C HIS A 52 1.50 5.29 13.62
N PHE A 53 0.98 5.17 12.40
CA PHE A 53 1.77 5.41 11.19
C PHE A 53 1.21 6.51 10.29
N GLY A 54 -0.01 6.99 10.52
CA GLY A 54 -0.71 7.93 9.63
C GLY A 54 -1.32 7.30 8.38
N VAL A 55 -1.26 5.98 8.25
CA VAL A 55 -1.80 5.25 7.09
C VAL A 55 -3.32 5.35 7.09
N GLN A 56 -3.89 5.66 5.93
CA GLN A 56 -5.33 5.72 5.72
C GLN A 56 -5.78 4.47 4.98
N VAL A 57 -6.77 3.76 5.54
CA VAL A 57 -7.38 2.61 4.87
C VAL A 57 -8.74 3.03 4.33
N GLN A 58 -8.93 2.82 3.02
CA GLN A 58 -10.17 3.11 2.33
C GLN A 58 -10.81 1.79 1.88
N PRO A 59 -11.94 1.37 2.49
CA PRO A 59 -12.66 0.20 2.03
C PRO A 59 -13.43 0.50 0.74
N TYR A 60 -13.50 -0.52 -0.12
CA TYR A 60 -14.28 -0.57 -1.35
C TYR A 60 -15.09 -1.87 -1.36
N ALA A 61 -16.37 -1.78 -1.67
CA ALA A 61 -17.21 -2.97 -1.84
C ALA A 61 -16.72 -3.80 -3.03
N LEU A 62 -16.70 -5.13 -2.87
CA LEU A 62 -16.26 -6.04 -3.91
C LEU A 62 -17.13 -5.91 -5.18
N ASP A 63 -18.45 -5.82 -5.02
CA ASP A 63 -19.38 -5.66 -6.14
C ASP A 63 -19.16 -4.36 -6.90
N ALA A 64 -18.80 -3.28 -6.20
CA ALA A 64 -18.48 -2.00 -6.83
C ALA A 64 -17.18 -2.10 -7.65
N ALA A 65 -16.21 -2.89 -7.21
CA ALA A 65 -15.00 -3.15 -7.97
C ALA A 65 -15.29 -3.95 -9.25
N PHE A 66 -16.18 -4.95 -9.19
CA PHE A 66 -16.63 -5.67 -10.39
C PHE A 66 -17.39 -4.76 -11.36
N ALA A 67 -18.34 -3.98 -10.86
CA ALA A 67 -19.08 -3.03 -11.71
C ALA A 67 -18.14 -2.02 -12.40
N ALA A 68 -17.11 -1.54 -11.69
CA ALA A 68 -16.11 -0.66 -12.28
C ALA A 68 -15.25 -1.35 -13.34
N ALA A 69 -14.95 -2.64 -13.17
CA ALA A 69 -14.23 -3.44 -14.16
C ALA A 69 -15.09 -3.69 -15.41
N ASP A 70 -16.36 -4.06 -15.24
CA ASP A 70 -17.30 -4.32 -16.34
C ASP A 70 -17.60 -3.06 -17.17
N ALA A 71 -17.60 -1.89 -16.51
CA ALA A 71 -17.79 -0.60 -17.18
C ALA A 71 -16.54 -0.11 -17.94
N MET A 72 -15.42 -0.83 -17.89
CA MET A 72 -14.17 -0.40 -18.53
C MET A 72 -14.28 -0.50 -20.06
N PRO A 73 -13.96 0.55 -20.83
CA PRO A 73 -14.00 0.49 -22.30
C PRO A 73 -13.07 -0.58 -22.85
N ALA A 74 -13.60 -1.43 -23.74
CA ALA A 74 -12.87 -2.55 -24.33
C ALA A 74 -11.58 -2.09 -25.04
N GLU A 75 -11.60 -0.90 -25.65
CA GLU A 75 -10.44 -0.32 -26.34
C GLU A 75 -9.28 -0.07 -25.37
N ARG A 76 -9.57 0.38 -24.14
CA ARG A 76 -8.55 0.58 -23.10
C ARG A 76 -7.95 -0.75 -22.65
N VAL A 77 -8.78 -1.78 -22.53
CA VAL A 77 -8.36 -3.13 -22.15
C VAL A 77 -7.47 -3.74 -23.25
N THR A 78 -7.92 -3.70 -24.51
CA THR A 78 -7.15 -4.19 -25.67
C THR A 78 -5.83 -3.46 -25.82
N ALA A 79 -5.82 -2.13 -25.72
CA ALA A 79 -4.58 -1.34 -25.79
C ALA A 79 -3.59 -1.72 -24.69
N ARG A 80 -4.08 -1.99 -23.47
CA ARG A 80 -3.22 -2.45 -22.36
C ARG A 80 -2.60 -3.81 -22.65
N TYR A 81 -3.36 -4.77 -23.15
CA TYR A 81 -2.83 -6.09 -23.52
C TYR A 81 -1.81 -6.01 -24.67
N ALA A 82 -2.08 -5.21 -25.68
CA ALA A 82 -1.15 -4.99 -26.79
C ALA A 82 0.18 -4.38 -26.32
N ALA A 83 0.15 -3.44 -25.37
CA ALA A 83 1.37 -2.83 -24.81
C ALA A 83 2.20 -3.81 -23.96
N LEU A 84 1.55 -4.75 -23.28
CA LEU A 84 2.24 -5.79 -22.50
C LEU A 84 2.90 -6.85 -23.39
N ALA A 85 2.29 -7.19 -24.54
CA ALA A 85 2.84 -8.15 -25.49
C ALA A 85 4.08 -7.64 -26.25
N GLN A 86 4.38 -6.35 -26.16
CA GLN A 86 5.55 -5.71 -26.80
C GLN A 86 6.77 -5.60 -25.86
N LYS A 87 6.67 -6.10 -24.63
CA LYS A 87 7.77 -6.20 -23.66
C LYS A 87 8.25 -7.64 -23.52
#